data_AF-C2FUC2-F1
#
_entry.id   AF-C2FUC2-F1
#
_cell.length_a   1.000
_cell.length_b   1.000
_cell.length_c   1.000
_cell.angle_alpha   90.00
_cell.angle_beta   90.00
_cell.angle_gamma   90.00
#
_symmetry.space_group_name_H-M   'P 1'
#
loop_
_entity.id
_entity.type
_entity.pdbx_description
1 polymer ?
#
loop_
_entity_poly.entity_id
_entity_poly.type
_entity_poly.pdbx_seq_one_letter_code
_entity_poly.pdbx_strand_id
1 'polypeptide(L)'
;MAPVRVGKLAVSATSPKDLPFSVEKITTSGKNKSEIEVLVSSNGKAVKDAEVIVMSETGWTKTFKTNENGIVSFSPQWKGNYVVEASQMNDETGRWNDKDYTRNWHGATTFFEHK
;
A
#
# COMPACT_ATOMS: atom_id res chain seq x y z
N MET A 1 14.61 -3.28 27.50
CA MET A 1 13.16 -3.43 27.72
C MET A 1 12.62 -4.29 26.59
N ALA A 2 11.97 -5.42 26.90
CA ALA A 2 11.39 -6.33 25.91
C ALA A 2 9.87 -6.13 25.87
N PRO A 3 9.22 -6.22 24.68
CA PRO A 3 7.78 -6.06 24.61
C PRO A 3 7.08 -7.28 25.22
N VAL A 4 6.25 -7.05 26.24
CA VAL A 4 5.34 -8.06 26.78
C VAL A 4 4.15 -8.19 25.83
N ARG A 5 3.93 -9.39 25.30
CA ARG A 5 2.77 -9.72 24.46
C ARG A 5 1.81 -10.60 25.27
N VAL A 6 0.54 -10.20 25.33
CA VAL A 6 -0.54 -10.97 25.95
C VAL A 6 -1.63 -11.28 24.91
N GLY A 7 -1.95 -12.57 24.75
CA GLY A 7 -2.93 -13.10 23.77
C GLY A 7 -2.39 -14.31 22.99
N LYS A 8 -3.19 -15.38 22.85
CA LYS A 8 -2.87 -16.53 22.00
C LYS A 8 -3.04 -16.11 20.54
N LEU A 9 -1.98 -16.22 19.74
CA LEU A 9 -2.01 -15.97 18.29
C LEU A 9 -2.91 -17.01 17.60
N ALA A 10 -4.21 -16.74 17.58
CA ALA A 10 -5.08 -17.13 16.49
C ALA A 10 -5.40 -15.86 15.67
N VAL A 11 -4.37 -15.07 15.37
CA VAL A 11 -4.43 -14.17 14.23
C VAL A 11 -4.23 -15.09 13.04
N SER A 12 -5.29 -15.42 12.31
CA SER A 12 -5.13 -15.68 10.89
C SER A 12 -4.43 -14.44 10.36
N ALA A 13 -3.10 -14.48 10.28
CA ALA A 13 -2.31 -13.42 9.71
C ALA A 13 -2.52 -13.54 8.20
N THR A 14 -3.69 -13.09 7.75
CA THR A 14 -3.94 -12.76 6.34
C THR A 14 -2.77 -11.85 5.97
N SER A 15 -1.85 -12.38 5.18
CA SER A 15 -0.72 -11.58 4.72
C SER A 15 -1.33 -10.41 3.93
N PRO A 16 -0.72 -9.22 3.89
CA PRO A 16 -1.27 -8.11 3.13
C PRO A 16 -1.62 -8.50 1.68
N LYS A 17 -0.84 -9.43 1.10
CA LYS A 17 -1.09 -10.05 -0.21
C LYS A 17 -2.40 -10.83 -0.35
N ASP A 18 -2.96 -11.34 0.75
CA ASP A 18 -4.23 -12.09 0.78
C ASP A 18 -5.45 -11.17 0.89
N LEU A 19 -5.25 -9.85 1.01
CA LEU A 19 -6.34 -8.87 1.03
C LEU A 19 -6.86 -8.58 -0.40
N PRO A 20 -8.14 -8.22 -0.55
CA PRO A 20 -8.72 -7.86 -1.84
C PRO A 20 -8.05 -6.64 -2.50
N PHE A 21 -7.48 -5.76 -1.68
CA PHE A 21 -6.65 -4.64 -2.10
C PHE A 21 -5.58 -4.39 -1.02
N SER A 22 -4.32 -4.25 -1.43
CA SER A 22 -3.21 -4.10 -0.50
C SER A 22 -2.09 -3.24 -1.05
N VAL A 23 -1.34 -2.68 -0.11
CA VAL A 23 -0.13 -1.91 -0.36
C VAL A 23 0.95 -2.37 0.61
N GLU A 24 2.12 -2.72 0.09
CA GLU A 24 3.21 -3.24 0.89
C GLU A 24 4.57 -2.74 0.39
N LYS A 25 5.46 -2.42 1.31
CA LYS A 25 6.87 -2.18 0.99
C LYS A 25 7.51 -3.51 0.60
N ILE A 26 8.15 -3.55 -0.57
CA ILE A 26 8.87 -4.72 -1.05
C ILE A 26 10.38 -4.50 -1.00
N THR A 27 11.15 -5.58 -1.12
CA THR A 27 12.61 -5.49 -1.25
C THR A 27 12.96 -4.92 -2.62
N THR A 28 13.72 -3.83 -2.62
CA THR A 28 14.17 -3.15 -3.83
C THR A 28 14.94 -4.11 -4.73
N SER A 29 14.46 -4.34 -5.95
CA SER A 29 15.11 -5.24 -6.93
C SER A 29 16.12 -4.52 -7.83
N GLY A 30 16.17 -3.18 -7.76
CA GLY A 30 17.09 -2.35 -8.54
C GLY A 30 18.52 -2.27 -7.98
N LYS A 31 19.46 -1.82 -8.83
CA LYS A 31 20.88 -1.60 -8.46
C LYS A 31 21.08 -0.55 -7.35
N ASN A 32 20.10 0.32 -7.14
CA ASN A 32 20.15 1.42 -6.18
C ASN A 32 19.49 1.01 -4.85
N LYS A 33 20.32 0.57 -3.90
CA LYS A 33 19.88 0.09 -2.58
C LYS A 33 19.18 1.16 -1.70
N SER A 34 19.21 2.43 -2.12
CA SER A 34 18.60 3.56 -1.41
C SER A 34 17.16 3.85 -1.84
N GLU A 35 16.66 3.23 -2.90
CA GLU A 35 15.30 3.44 -3.37
C GLU A 35 14.32 2.54 -2.60
N ILE A 36 13.15 3.09 -2.26
CA ILE A 36 12.06 2.34 -1.63
C ILE A 36 11.06 1.97 -2.71
N GLU A 37 10.69 0.69 -2.75
CA GLU A 37 9.67 0.17 -3.65
C GLU A 37 8.43 -0.26 -2.85
N VAL A 38 7.26 0.11 -3.37
CA VAL A 38 5.96 -0.25 -2.83
C VAL A 38 5.15 -0.93 -3.92
N LEU A 39 4.59 -2.10 -3.61
CA LEU A 39 3.70 -2.86 -4.48
C LEU A 39 2.25 -2.62 -4.06
N VAL A 40 1.41 -2.29 -5.04
CA VAL A 40 -0.04 -2.28 -4.91
C VAL A 40 -0.62 -3.50 -5.61
N SER A 41 -1.44 -4.26 -4.89
CA SER A 41 -2.08 -5.44 -5.45
C SER A 41 -3.58 -5.46 -5.18
N SER A 42 -4.35 -6.03 -6.10
CA SER A 42 -5.76 -6.34 -5.92
C SER A 42 -6.00 -7.80 -6.22
N ASN A 43 -6.58 -8.53 -5.25
CA ASN A 43 -6.78 -9.97 -5.31
C ASN A 43 -5.51 -10.73 -5.75
N GLY A 44 -4.36 -10.34 -5.18
CA GLY A 44 -3.05 -10.93 -5.48
C GLY A 44 -2.43 -10.54 -6.83
N LYS A 45 -3.07 -9.68 -7.64
CA LYS A 45 -2.54 -9.19 -8.93
C LYS A 45 -2.03 -7.76 -8.81
N ALA A 46 -0.93 -7.47 -9.49
CA ALA A 46 -0.40 -6.11 -9.60
C ALA A 46 -1.42 -5.14 -10.22
N VAL A 47 -1.51 -3.92 -9.67
CA VAL A 47 -2.44 -2.89 -10.14
C VAL A 47 -1.70 -1.74 -10.78
N LYS A 48 -1.86 -1.56 -12.10
CA LYS A 48 -1.31 -0.40 -12.84
C LYS A 48 -2.13 0.87 -12.59
N ASP A 49 -1.48 2.03 -12.64
CA ASP A 49 -2.09 3.37 -12.56
C ASP A 49 -2.88 3.65 -11.26
N ALA A 50 -2.70 2.83 -10.21
CA ALA A 50 -3.22 3.12 -8.88
C ALA A 50 -2.54 4.36 -8.30
N GLU A 51 -3.29 5.19 -7.60
CA GLU A 51 -2.75 6.37 -6.92
C GLU A 51 -2.06 5.94 -5.63
N VAL A 52 -0.83 6.42 -5.41
CA VAL A 52 -0.07 6.13 -4.19
C VAL A 52 0.41 7.43 -3.58
N ILE A 53 -0.03 7.73 -2.37
CA ILE A 53 0.37 8.90 -1.60
C ILE A 53 1.40 8.45 -0.56
N VAL A 54 2.59 9.03 -0.62
CA VAL A 54 3.68 8.79 0.34
C VAL A 54 3.79 10.00 1.24
N MET A 55 3.73 9.78 2.56
CA MET A 55 3.81 10.82 3.59
C MET A 55 4.96 10.51 4.54
N SER A 56 5.83 11.48 4.80
CA SER A 56 6.87 11.39 5.84
C SER A 56 6.37 11.96 7.16
N GLU A 57 7.01 11.57 8.26
CA GLU A 57 6.79 12.18 9.59
C GLU A 57 7.11 13.67 9.65
N THR A 58 7.92 14.18 8.72
CA THR A 58 8.24 15.62 8.59
C THR A 58 7.16 16.42 7.84
N GLY A 59 6.09 15.76 7.38
CA GLY A 59 4.97 16.39 6.67
C GLY A 59 5.14 16.49 5.15
N TRP A 60 6.25 15.98 4.59
CA TRP A 60 6.39 15.90 3.14
C TRP A 60 5.46 14.85 2.57
N THR A 61 4.73 15.23 1.52
CA THR A 61 3.78 14.36 0.85
C THR A 61 4.03 14.39 -0.64
N LYS A 62 3.98 13.22 -1.29
CA LYS A 62 4.05 13.12 -2.75
C LYS A 62 3.16 12.01 -3.27
N THR A 63 2.43 12.32 -4.34
CA THR A 63 1.55 11.39 -5.05
C THR A 63 2.27 10.80 -6.26
N PHE A 64 2.09 9.50 -6.47
CA PHE A 64 2.64 8.72 -7.57
C PHE A 64 1.53 7.88 -8.20
N LYS A 65 1.84 7.32 -9.38
CA LYS A 65 1.05 6.27 -9.99
C LYS A 65 1.88 5.01 -10.12
N THR A 66 1.27 3.86 -9.87
CA THR A 66 1.93 2.57 -10.04
C THR A 66 2.22 2.29 -11.52
N ASN A 67 3.36 1.64 -11.79
CA ASN A 67 3.72 1.17 -13.12
C ASN A 67 2.96 -0.11 -13.51
N GLU A 68 3.30 -0.71 -14.66
CA GLU A 68 2.64 -1.92 -15.18
C GLU A 68 2.75 -3.15 -14.25
N ASN A 69 3.76 -3.16 -13.38
CA ASN A 69 3.97 -4.20 -12.38
C ASN A 69 3.35 -3.85 -11.02
N GLY A 70 2.56 -2.78 -10.94
CA GLY A 70 1.93 -2.33 -9.70
C GLY A 70 2.89 -1.68 -8.72
N ILE A 71 4.08 -1.26 -9.17
CA ILE A 71 5.15 -0.78 -8.30
C ILE A 71 5.28 0.74 -8.42
N VAL A 72 5.48 1.39 -7.28
CA VAL A 72 6.02 2.75 -7.17
C VAL A 72 7.40 2.67 -6.53
N SER A 73 8.40 3.27 -7.19
CA SER A 73 9.76 3.41 -6.67
C SER A 73 10.03 4.89 -6.38
N PHE A 74 10.53 5.19 -5.20
CA PHE A 74 10.87 6.57 -4.82
C PHE A 74 12.11 6.63 -3.91
N SER A 75 12.86 7.71 -4.05
CA SER A 75 14.01 8.01 -3.19
C SER A 75 13.57 8.85 -1.99
N PRO A 76 13.56 8.30 -0.76
CA PRO A 76 13.21 9.05 0.44
C PRO A 76 14.20 10.19 0.68
N GLN A 77 13.70 11.40 0.93
CA GLN A 77 14.54 12.58 1.21
C GLN A 77 15.05 12.61 2.66
N TRP A 78 14.31 11.98 3.58
CA TRP A 78 14.66 11.89 4.99
C TRP A 78 14.58 10.46 5.49
N LYS A 79 15.38 10.16 6.50
CA LYS A 79 15.18 8.99 7.36
C LYS A 79 13.99 9.25 8.28
N GLY A 80 13.32 8.19 8.72
CA GLY A 80 12.18 8.27 9.61
C GLY A 80 11.02 7.40 9.16
N ASN A 81 9.86 7.68 9.74
CA ASN A 81 8.65 6.94 9.48
C ASN A 81 7.93 7.45 8.24
N TYR A 82 7.37 6.50 7.48
CA TYR A 82 6.57 6.76 6.30
C TYR A 82 5.22 6.05 6.41
N VAL A 83 4.17 6.77 6.04
CA VAL A 83 2.84 6.22 5.78
C VAL A 83 2.64 6.24 4.27
N VAL A 84 2.16 5.13 3.72
CA VAL A 84 1.84 5.03 2.31
C VAL A 84 0.40 4.58 2.16
N GLU A 85 -0.39 5.37 1.45
CA GLU A 85 -1.76 5.05 1.10
C GLU A 85 -1.83 4.79 -0.39
N ALA A 86 -2.43 3.67 -0.78
CA ALA A 86 -2.77 3.36 -2.15
C ALA A 86 -4.28 3.44 -2.33
N SER A 87 -4.72 3.88 -3.50
CA SER A 87 -6.13 3.84 -3.86
C SER A 87 -6.35 3.55 -5.34
N GLN A 88 -7.51 2.98 -5.64
CA GLN A 88 -7.97 2.71 -7.00
C GLN A 88 -9.48 2.95 -7.09
N MET A 89 -9.89 3.65 -8.14
CA MET A 89 -11.29 3.77 -8.54
C MET A 89 -11.53 2.84 -9.74
N ASN A 90 -12.43 1.88 -9.59
CA ASN A 90 -12.83 0.95 -10.65
C ASN A 90 -14.20 1.37 -11.20
N ASP A 91 -14.34 1.43 -12.53
CA ASP A 91 -15.64 1.59 -13.19
C ASP A 91 -16.38 0.25 -13.17
N GLU A 92 -16.84 -0.13 -11.98
CA GLU A 92 -17.65 -1.31 -11.72
C GLU A 92 -19.07 -0.88 -11.39
N THR A 93 -20.05 -1.45 -12.09
CA THR A 93 -21.46 -1.21 -11.81
C THR A 93 -22.03 -2.34 -10.97
N GLY A 94 -22.86 -2.01 -9.99
CA GLY A 94 -23.51 -3.02 -9.15
C GLY A 94 -24.62 -2.42 -8.30
N ARG A 95 -25.17 -3.23 -7.40
CA ARG A 95 -26.25 -2.83 -6.49
C ARG A 95 -25.84 -3.15 -5.06
N TRP A 96 -25.86 -2.15 -4.19
CA TRP A 96 -25.53 -2.25 -2.77
C TRP A 96 -26.67 -1.65 -1.95
N ASN A 97 -27.30 -2.44 -1.08
CA ASN A 97 -28.45 -2.01 -0.27
C ASN A 97 -29.52 -1.28 -1.10
N ASP A 98 -29.95 -1.92 -2.19
CA ASP A 98 -30.95 -1.40 -3.13
C ASP A 98 -30.60 -0.11 -3.88
N LYS A 99 -29.35 0.34 -3.78
CA LYS A 99 -28.84 1.49 -4.53
C LYS A 99 -27.84 1.00 -5.58
N ASP A 100 -27.99 1.51 -6.79
CA ASP A 100 -27.06 1.23 -7.86
C ASP A 100 -25.81 2.12 -7.70
N TYR A 101 -24.64 1.56 -8.00
CA TYR A 101 -23.37 2.29 -8.09
C TYR A 101 -22.74 2.05 -9.47
N THR A 102 -21.94 3.00 -9.92
CA THR A 102 -21.21 2.91 -11.20
C THR A 102 -19.71 2.90 -11.04
N ARG A 103 -19.23 3.12 -9.80
CA ARG A 103 -17.82 3.10 -9.44
C ARG A 103 -17.64 2.49 -8.06
N ASN A 104 -16.52 1.82 -7.89
CA ASN A 104 -16.09 1.25 -6.62
C ASN A 104 -14.68 1.78 -6.27
N TRP A 105 -14.51 2.28 -5.05
CA TRP A 105 -13.23 2.76 -4.56
C TRP A 105 -12.64 1.76 -3.58
N HIS A 106 -11.39 1.36 -3.82
CA HIS A 106 -10.60 0.58 -2.88
C HIS A 106 -9.41 1.40 -2.40
N GLY A 107 -9.14 1.32 -1.10
CA GLY A 107 -7.99 1.96 -0.49
C GLY A 107 -7.32 1.04 0.52
N ALA A 108 -6.00 1.15 0.63
CA ALA A 108 -5.22 0.45 1.63
C ALA A 108 -4.09 1.35 2.12
N THR A 109 -3.74 1.22 3.40
CA THR A 109 -2.69 2.02 4.03
C THR A 109 -1.66 1.09 4.67
N THR A 110 -0.39 1.41 4.50
CA THR A 110 0.72 0.73 5.15
C THR A 110 1.68 1.73 5.78
N PHE A 111 2.53 1.21 6.66
CA PHE A 111 3.50 1.98 7.41
C PHE A 111 4.84 1.24 7.43
N PHE A 112 5.93 1.99 7.30
CA PHE A 112 7.26 1.44 7.52
C PHE A 112 8.26 2.51 7.98
N GLU A 113 9.29 2.05 8.67
CA GLU A 113 10.44 2.88 9.05
C GLU A 113 11.54 2.78 7.99
N HIS A 114 12.18 3.91 7.69
CA HIS A 114 13.37 4.01 6.87
C HIS A 114 14.55 4.55 7.72
N LYS A 115 15.61 3.76 7.86
CA LYS A 115 16.78 4.05 8.71
C LYS A 115 17.98 4.57 7.92
#